data_AF-A0A2M7D8X5-F1
#
_entry.id   AF-A0A2M7D8X5-F1
#
_cell.length_a   1.000
_cell.length_b   1.000
_cell.length_c   1.000
_cell.angle_alpha   90.00
_cell.angle_beta   90.00
_cell.angle_gamma   90.00
#
_symmetry.space_group_name_H-M   'P 1'
#
loop_
_entity.id
_entity.type
_entity.pdbx_description
1 polymer ?
#
loop_
_entity_poly.entity_id
_entity_poly.type
_entity_poly.pdbx_seq_one_letter_code
_entity_poly.pdbx_strand_id
1 'polypeptide(L)'
;MRIIDKLPAKKLKELYWQRKMSLRKIAEIYQCYQATIWGKFKKYGIKRRTNSEARKLVLKINIPKEELEKLYSKRKLSSPEIAKIYHCTPETVRRILKKYGIRVRTKSEAQRLLFDINIPKKELKGLYLEEKVSSTEIARKFKCSPGLIGNRLREYKIPLRSIQEALPLSNIPKYPRHNFSGDLEEKTYLIGFRRGDLYARQARSRTVTVSMSSSKKAQHELFKNLFLKYGHVWQGWTKAPDETWETSMCCYLNNTFKFIIDKKDLIEPWILENKKYFAAFLAGYMDAEGSFCICKSNGVIYVGSQDKTIIHQIRQKLIELGILCRPPQIKRKKGTRDIRGTISNKNIWGLWIHRKDSILKLIDLINPYLKHADKRKGMEIVKNNVLERNRKYNNQQDRRYYKLYLNEGIKI
;
A
#
# COMPACT_ATOMS: atom_id res chain seq x y z
N MET A 1 10.16 25.26 -17.08
CA MET A 1 9.49 25.60 -18.36
C MET A 1 9.81 24.52 -19.37
N ARG A 2 8.83 23.90 -20.04
CA ARG A 2 9.12 22.87 -21.03
C ARG A 2 9.60 23.55 -22.32
N ILE A 3 10.63 23.02 -22.99
CA ILE A 3 11.21 23.57 -24.23
C ILE A 3 10.12 23.86 -25.29
N ILE A 4 9.05 23.07 -25.28
CA ILE A 4 7.90 23.25 -26.17
C ILE A 4 7.18 24.58 -25.98
N ASP A 5 7.15 25.16 -24.77
CA ASP A 5 6.37 26.36 -24.47
C ASP A 5 6.86 27.56 -25.29
N LYS A 6 8.18 27.65 -25.51
CA LYS A 6 8.86 28.67 -26.32
C LYS A 6 8.96 28.34 -27.82
N LEU A 7 8.40 27.23 -28.30
CA LEU A 7 8.55 26.82 -29.71
C LEU A 7 7.86 27.82 -30.67
N PRO A 8 8.62 28.58 -31.50
CA PRO A 8 8.06 29.65 -32.32
C PRO A 8 7.36 29.11 -33.58
N ALA A 9 6.38 29.87 -34.08
CA ALA A 9 5.60 29.51 -35.26
C ALA A 9 6.47 29.26 -36.51
N LYS A 10 7.53 30.05 -36.69
CA LYS A 10 8.51 29.90 -37.79
C LYS A 10 9.17 28.52 -37.77
N LYS A 11 9.59 28.05 -36.60
CA LYS A 11 10.22 26.73 -36.46
C LYS A 11 9.24 25.58 -36.71
N LEU A 12 8.00 25.71 -36.24
CA LEU A 12 6.95 24.72 -36.55
C LEU A 12 6.63 24.64 -38.06
N LYS A 13 6.57 25.78 -38.75
CA LYS A 13 6.39 25.83 -40.21
C LYS A 13 7.59 25.20 -40.94
N GLU A 14 8.82 25.49 -40.51
CA GLU A 14 10.05 24.89 -41.04
C GLU A 14 10.00 23.35 -40.91
N LEU A 15 9.77 22.82 -39.71
CA LEU A 15 9.74 21.38 -39.46
C LEU A 15 8.63 20.67 -40.25
N TYR A 16 7.43 21.27 -40.32
CA TYR A 16 6.26 20.63 -40.92
C TYR A 16 6.19 20.76 -42.44
N TRP A 17 6.46 21.96 -42.99
CA TRP A 17 6.31 22.26 -44.41
C TRP A 17 7.61 22.15 -45.21
N GLN A 18 8.77 22.51 -44.62
CA GLN A 18 10.06 22.41 -45.32
C GLN A 18 10.68 21.02 -45.09
N ARG A 19 10.84 20.61 -43.82
CA ARG A 19 11.38 19.29 -43.46
C ARG A 19 10.36 18.14 -43.55
N LYS A 20 9.12 18.44 -43.95
CA LYS A 20 8.01 17.47 -44.21
C LYS A 20 7.64 16.55 -43.04
N MET A 21 8.07 16.84 -41.80
CA MET A 21 7.86 15.98 -40.63
C MET A 21 6.38 15.89 -40.21
N SER A 22 5.91 14.72 -39.78
CA SER A 22 4.55 14.57 -39.22
C SER A 22 4.43 15.24 -37.84
N LEU A 23 3.20 15.58 -37.42
CA LEU A 23 2.96 16.14 -36.08
C LEU A 23 3.48 15.21 -34.97
N ARG A 24 3.38 13.89 -35.17
CA ARG A 24 3.91 12.88 -34.26
C ARG A 24 5.44 12.93 -34.17
N LYS A 25 6.14 13.04 -35.30
CA LYS A 25 7.61 13.11 -35.31
C LYS A 25 8.10 14.40 -34.65
N ILE A 26 7.42 15.52 -34.89
CA ILE A 26 7.68 16.79 -34.19
C ILE A 26 7.45 16.60 -32.69
N ALA A 27 6.36 15.92 -32.30
CA ALA A 27 6.05 15.68 -30.89
C ALA A 27 7.11 14.80 -30.19
N GLU A 28 7.64 13.78 -30.89
CA GLU A 28 8.75 12.94 -30.41
C GLU A 28 10.03 13.76 -30.19
N ILE A 29 10.40 14.64 -31.13
CA ILE A 29 11.59 15.52 -31.01
C ILE A 29 11.50 16.41 -29.77
N TYR A 30 10.31 16.96 -29.50
CA TYR A 30 10.07 17.85 -28.37
C TYR A 30 9.54 17.13 -27.12
N GLN A 31 9.59 15.79 -27.09
CA GLN A 31 9.18 14.94 -25.97
C GLN A 31 7.82 15.34 -25.38
N CYS A 32 6.83 15.51 -26.25
CA CYS A 32 5.50 15.97 -25.88
C CYS A 32 4.41 15.13 -26.56
N TYR A 33 3.16 15.38 -26.18
CA TYR A 33 2.02 14.75 -26.86
C TYR A 33 1.74 15.45 -28.20
N GLN A 34 1.32 14.66 -29.20
CA GLN A 34 0.89 15.18 -30.51
C GLN A 34 -0.19 16.27 -30.38
N ALA A 35 -1.08 16.15 -29.39
CA ALA A 35 -2.11 17.14 -29.10
C ALA A 35 -1.54 18.52 -28.72
N THR A 36 -0.37 18.56 -28.07
CA THR A 36 0.31 19.81 -27.71
C THR A 36 0.81 20.56 -28.95
N ILE A 37 1.40 19.84 -29.92
CA ILE A 37 1.80 20.42 -31.21
C ILE A 37 0.56 20.89 -31.98
N TRP A 38 -0.54 20.12 -31.93
CA TRP A 38 -1.80 20.51 -32.56
C TRP A 38 -2.40 21.78 -31.95
N GLY A 39 -2.39 21.92 -30.62
CA GLY A 39 -2.81 23.15 -29.95
C GLY A 39 -2.00 24.36 -30.40
N LYS A 40 -0.68 24.20 -30.62
CA LYS A 40 0.17 25.26 -31.19
C LYS A 40 -0.15 25.56 -32.66
N PHE A 41 -0.46 24.57 -33.48
CA PHE A 41 -0.92 24.79 -34.86
C PHE A 41 -2.19 25.64 -34.90
N LYS A 42 -3.16 25.35 -34.01
CA LYS A 42 -4.36 26.17 -33.85
C LYS A 42 -4.03 27.59 -33.39
N LYS A 43 -3.22 27.74 -32.33
CA LYS A 43 -2.80 29.06 -31.79
C LYS A 43 -2.10 29.93 -32.83
N TYR A 44 -1.27 29.33 -33.69
CA TYR A 44 -0.48 30.04 -34.70
C TYR A 44 -1.12 30.06 -36.10
N GLY A 45 -2.35 29.57 -36.26
CA GLY A 45 -3.05 29.55 -37.55
C GLY A 45 -2.36 28.73 -38.65
N ILE A 46 -1.60 27.69 -38.30
CA ILE A 46 -0.86 26.87 -39.27
C ILE A 46 -1.82 25.84 -39.88
N LYS A 47 -2.13 25.97 -41.18
CA LYS A 47 -2.90 24.98 -41.93
C LYS A 47 -2.17 23.64 -41.98
N ARG A 48 -2.91 22.54 -41.78
CA ARG A 48 -2.39 21.18 -41.94
C ARG A 48 -2.36 20.80 -43.42
N ARG A 49 -1.44 19.89 -43.75
CA ARG A 49 -1.48 19.14 -45.01
C ARG A 49 -2.81 18.42 -45.13
N THR A 50 -3.37 18.40 -46.33
CA THR A 50 -4.47 17.54 -46.72
C THR A 50 -4.03 16.07 -46.72
N ASN A 51 -5.01 15.15 -46.73
CA ASN A 51 -4.72 13.72 -46.82
C ASN A 51 -3.95 13.37 -48.10
N SER A 52 -4.21 14.05 -49.23
CA SER A 52 -3.50 13.84 -50.49
C SER A 52 -2.03 14.27 -50.42
N GLU A 53 -1.76 15.46 -49.85
CA GLU A 53 -0.40 15.96 -49.64
C GLU A 53 0.40 15.09 -48.67
N ALA A 54 -0.25 14.63 -47.58
CA ALA A 54 0.37 13.70 -46.65
C ALA A 54 0.69 12.35 -47.32
N ARG A 55 -0.22 11.83 -48.16
CA ARG A 55 0.00 10.58 -48.92
C ARG A 55 1.15 10.70 -49.93
N LYS A 56 1.27 11.83 -50.65
CA LYS A 56 2.39 12.08 -51.58
C LYS A 56 3.77 12.03 -50.88
N LEU A 57 3.85 12.47 -49.62
CA LEU A 57 5.10 12.42 -48.86
C LEU A 57 5.44 11.00 -48.38
N VAL A 58 4.44 10.20 -48.02
CA VAL A 58 4.65 8.77 -47.69
C VAL A 58 5.09 7.97 -48.92
N LEU A 59 4.65 8.36 -50.12
CA LEU A 59 5.08 7.76 -51.39
C LEU A 59 6.56 8.03 -51.74
N LYS A 60 7.23 8.99 -51.05
CA LYS A 60 8.68 9.24 -51.20
C LYS A 60 9.56 8.33 -50.35
N ILE A 61 9.01 7.48 -49.48
CA ILE A 61 9.79 6.49 -48.74
C ILE A 61 10.26 5.43 -49.74
N ASN A 62 11.51 5.54 -50.16
CA ASN A 62 12.14 4.61 -51.09
C ASN A 62 12.92 3.56 -50.30
N ILE A 63 12.46 2.32 -50.32
CA ILE A 63 13.21 1.17 -49.81
C ILE A 63 13.72 0.45 -51.07
N PRO A 64 15.04 0.34 -51.31
CA PRO A 64 15.56 -0.38 -52.48
C PRO A 64 14.98 -1.80 -52.59
N LYS A 65 14.69 -2.26 -53.81
CA LYS A 65 14.07 -3.58 -54.05
C LYS A 65 14.88 -4.71 -53.43
N GLU A 66 16.19 -4.73 -53.67
CA GLU A 66 17.12 -5.76 -53.17
C GLU A 66 17.16 -5.79 -51.64
N GLU A 67 17.12 -4.62 -51.01
CA GLU A 67 17.14 -4.51 -49.56
C GLU A 67 15.82 -4.99 -48.95
N LEU A 68 14.68 -4.60 -49.56
CA LEU A 68 13.36 -5.06 -49.14
C LEU A 68 13.24 -6.58 -49.28
N GLU A 69 13.75 -7.16 -50.37
CA GLU A 69 13.76 -8.59 -50.61
C GLU A 69 14.69 -9.34 -49.65
N LYS A 70 15.85 -8.77 -49.32
CA LYS A 70 16.76 -9.30 -48.30
C LYS A 70 16.10 -9.29 -46.91
N LEU A 71 15.45 -8.20 -46.52
CA LEU A 71 14.80 -8.07 -45.21
C LEU A 71 13.55 -8.95 -45.12
N TYR A 72 12.68 -8.90 -46.13
CA TYR A 72 11.46 -9.67 -46.17
C TYR A 72 11.78 -11.13 -46.45
N SER A 73 12.17 -11.50 -47.65
CA SER A 73 12.29 -12.91 -48.09
C SER A 73 13.43 -13.67 -47.40
N LYS A 74 14.65 -13.11 -47.35
CA LYS A 74 15.83 -13.83 -46.80
C LYS A 74 15.86 -13.82 -45.27
N ARG A 75 15.70 -12.64 -44.66
CA ARG A 75 15.73 -12.47 -43.19
C ARG A 75 14.39 -12.71 -42.50
N LYS A 76 13.34 -13.05 -43.27
CA LYS A 76 12.00 -13.41 -42.77
C LYS A 76 11.31 -12.35 -41.90
N LEU A 77 11.74 -11.08 -41.95
CA LEU A 77 11.14 -10.00 -41.17
C LEU A 77 9.69 -9.72 -41.61
N SER A 78 8.85 -9.36 -40.66
CA SER A 78 7.47 -8.97 -40.89
C SER A 78 7.36 -7.52 -41.39
N SER A 79 6.27 -7.19 -42.11
CA SER A 79 6.04 -5.81 -42.55
C SER A 79 6.03 -4.78 -41.41
N PRO A 80 5.52 -5.08 -40.20
CA PRO A 80 5.66 -4.19 -39.03
C PRO A 80 7.09 -3.98 -38.54
N GLU A 81 7.95 -5.00 -38.58
CA GLU A 81 9.36 -4.86 -38.18
C GLU A 81 10.13 -4.02 -39.19
N ILE A 82 9.93 -4.29 -40.48
CA ILE A 82 10.50 -3.47 -41.57
C ILE A 82 10.00 -2.02 -41.44
N ALA A 83 8.72 -1.82 -41.12
CA ALA A 83 8.16 -0.49 -40.93
C ALA A 83 8.82 0.29 -39.78
N LYS A 84 9.25 -0.38 -38.71
CA LYS A 84 10.02 0.25 -37.62
C LYS A 84 11.40 0.70 -38.10
N ILE A 85 12.10 -0.13 -38.88
CA ILE A 85 13.44 0.16 -39.42
C ILE A 85 13.38 1.41 -40.31
N TYR A 86 12.39 1.50 -41.20
CA TYR A 86 12.26 2.62 -42.14
C TYR A 86 11.32 3.73 -41.66
N HIS A 87 10.95 3.72 -40.37
CA HIS A 87 10.06 4.71 -39.76
C HIS A 87 8.78 5.00 -40.56
N CYS A 88 8.20 3.95 -41.15
CA CYS A 88 7.02 4.04 -41.98
C CYS A 88 5.87 3.20 -41.40
N THR A 89 4.76 3.08 -42.14
CA THR A 89 3.65 2.22 -41.70
C THR A 89 3.78 0.82 -42.31
N PRO A 90 3.28 -0.24 -41.66
CA PRO A 90 3.27 -1.58 -42.24
C PRO A 90 2.52 -1.63 -43.59
N GLU A 91 1.54 -0.75 -43.79
CA GLU A 91 0.82 -0.56 -45.06
C GLU A 91 1.74 -0.02 -46.16
N THR A 92 2.63 0.93 -45.82
CA THR A 92 3.63 1.44 -46.75
C THR A 92 4.53 0.31 -47.23
N VAL A 93 5.04 -0.52 -46.32
CA VAL A 93 5.86 -1.68 -46.68
C VAL A 93 5.10 -2.65 -47.59
N ARG A 94 3.84 -2.97 -47.26
CA ARG A 94 2.99 -3.84 -48.10
C ARG A 94 2.75 -3.27 -49.51
N ARG A 95 2.60 -1.96 -49.64
CA ARG A 95 2.48 -1.28 -50.94
C ARG A 95 3.77 -1.37 -51.74
N ILE A 96 4.93 -1.16 -51.10
CA ILE A 96 6.24 -1.25 -51.76
C ILE A 96 6.53 -2.70 -52.20
N LEU A 97 6.18 -3.70 -51.38
CA LEU A 97 6.25 -5.12 -51.75
C LEU A 97 5.45 -5.39 -53.03
N LYS A 98 4.20 -4.91 -53.10
CA LYS A 98 3.35 -5.01 -54.31
C LYS A 98 3.96 -4.27 -55.50
N LYS A 99 4.49 -3.05 -55.29
CA LYS A 99 5.14 -2.24 -56.35
C LYS A 99 6.32 -2.97 -57.00
N TYR A 100 7.11 -3.71 -56.23
CA TYR A 100 8.26 -4.45 -56.75
C TYR A 100 7.96 -5.90 -57.16
N GLY A 101 6.68 -6.31 -57.13
CA GLY A 101 6.28 -7.67 -57.47
C GLY A 101 6.70 -8.73 -56.45
N ILE A 102 7.06 -8.34 -55.23
CA ILE A 102 7.41 -9.29 -54.16
C ILE A 102 6.11 -9.84 -53.58
N ARG A 103 5.90 -11.16 -53.70
CA ARG A 103 4.71 -11.84 -53.16
C ARG A 103 4.56 -11.57 -51.66
N VAL A 104 3.44 -10.96 -51.30
CA VAL A 104 3.08 -10.77 -49.89
C VAL A 104 2.69 -12.12 -49.31
N ARG A 105 3.28 -12.47 -48.18
CA ARG A 105 2.96 -13.70 -47.46
C ARG A 105 1.47 -13.80 -47.17
N THR A 106 0.95 -15.01 -47.29
CA THR A 106 -0.38 -15.34 -46.78
C THR A 106 -0.39 -15.25 -45.25
N LYS A 107 -1.59 -15.15 -44.67
CA LYS A 107 -1.75 -15.20 -43.21
C LYS A 107 -1.10 -16.45 -42.62
N SER A 108 -1.29 -17.62 -43.26
CA SER A 108 -0.75 -18.90 -42.82
C SER A 108 0.78 -18.97 -42.91
N GLU A 109 1.39 -18.41 -43.96
CA GLU A 109 2.86 -18.31 -44.09
C GLU A 109 3.47 -17.39 -43.02
N ALA A 110 2.84 -16.23 -42.79
CA ALA A 110 3.26 -15.33 -41.73
C ALA A 110 3.10 -15.97 -40.34
N GLN A 111 2.05 -16.77 -40.13
CA GLN A 111 1.82 -17.48 -38.88
C GLN A 111 2.85 -18.59 -38.66
N ARG A 112 3.19 -19.37 -39.70
CA ARG A 112 4.25 -20.40 -39.62
C ARG A 112 5.58 -19.81 -39.18
N LEU A 113 5.99 -18.67 -39.75
CA LEU A 113 7.22 -17.97 -39.33
C LEU A 113 7.19 -17.50 -37.87
N LEU A 114 6.01 -17.19 -37.33
CA LEU A 114 5.82 -16.85 -35.92
C LEU A 114 5.90 -18.09 -35.01
N PHE A 115 5.49 -19.25 -35.51
CA PHE A 115 5.47 -20.53 -34.80
C PHE A 115 6.79 -21.32 -34.90
N ASP A 116 7.67 -20.97 -35.85
CA ASP A 116 8.99 -21.57 -36.08
C ASP A 116 10.01 -21.27 -34.96
N ILE A 117 9.57 -20.60 -33.89
CA ILE A 117 10.36 -20.42 -32.67
C ILE A 117 10.54 -21.79 -32.03
N ASN A 118 11.76 -22.34 -32.17
CA ASN A 118 12.15 -23.58 -31.52
C ASN A 118 12.32 -23.34 -30.01
N ILE A 119 11.48 -23.98 -29.22
CA ILE A 119 11.57 -23.98 -27.77
C ILE A 119 11.78 -25.45 -27.36
N PRO A 120 13.00 -25.84 -26.95
CA PRO A 120 13.29 -27.23 -26.60
C PRO A 120 12.43 -27.72 -25.44
N LYS A 121 11.87 -28.93 -25.57
CA LYS A 121 11.00 -29.54 -24.53
C LYS A 121 11.67 -29.60 -23.16
N LYS A 122 12.94 -30.00 -23.10
CA LYS A 122 13.72 -30.13 -21.85
C LYS A 122 13.86 -28.77 -21.15
N GLU A 123 14.22 -27.73 -21.90
CA GLU A 123 14.39 -26.38 -21.36
C GLU A 123 13.05 -25.79 -20.91
N LEU A 124 11.98 -25.94 -21.70
CA LEU A 124 10.65 -25.48 -21.31
C LEU A 124 10.15 -26.16 -20.03
N LYS A 125 10.41 -27.48 -19.90
CA LYS A 125 10.05 -28.25 -18.70
C LYS A 125 10.83 -27.76 -17.48
N GLY A 126 12.15 -27.55 -17.59
CA GLY A 126 12.98 -27.04 -16.50
C GLY A 126 12.52 -25.66 -16.03
N LEU A 127 12.41 -24.70 -16.96
CA LEU A 127 11.95 -23.34 -16.65
C LEU A 127 10.55 -23.33 -16.02
N TYR A 128 9.63 -24.16 -16.49
CA TYR A 128 8.24 -24.15 -16.05
C TYR A 128 7.96 -25.02 -14.80
N LEU A 129 8.55 -26.19 -14.64
CA LEU A 129 8.23 -27.06 -13.50
C LEU A 129 9.23 -26.92 -12.36
N GLU A 130 10.51 -26.80 -12.68
CA GLU A 130 11.62 -26.81 -11.70
C GLU A 130 11.90 -25.39 -11.21
N GLU A 131 12.17 -24.46 -12.13
CA GLU A 131 12.49 -23.05 -11.81
C GLU A 131 11.25 -22.17 -11.54
N LYS A 132 10.04 -22.70 -11.76
CA LYS A 132 8.74 -22.03 -11.54
C LYS A 132 8.59 -20.67 -12.25
N VAL A 133 9.30 -20.42 -13.35
CA VAL A 133 9.24 -19.17 -14.13
C VAL A 133 7.88 -19.01 -14.83
N SER A 134 7.28 -17.82 -14.83
CA SER A 134 5.96 -17.63 -15.44
C SER A 134 5.98 -17.77 -16.97
N SER A 135 4.88 -18.20 -17.59
CA SER A 135 4.79 -18.28 -19.06
C SER A 135 5.06 -16.94 -19.76
N THR A 136 4.80 -15.81 -19.08
CA THR A 136 5.11 -14.47 -19.57
C THR A 136 6.61 -14.18 -19.59
N GLU A 137 7.34 -14.59 -18.55
CA GLU A 137 8.80 -14.45 -18.49
C GLU A 137 9.50 -15.40 -19.45
N ILE A 138 9.03 -16.65 -19.54
CA ILE A 138 9.50 -17.61 -20.54
C ILE A 138 9.28 -17.04 -21.94
N ALA A 139 8.10 -16.47 -22.22
CA ALA A 139 7.82 -15.83 -23.50
C ALA A 139 8.78 -14.67 -23.80
N ARG A 140 9.14 -13.87 -22.79
CA ARG A 140 10.14 -12.81 -22.92
C ARG A 140 11.53 -13.37 -23.25
N LYS A 141 11.94 -14.47 -22.60
CA LYS A 141 13.21 -15.18 -22.87
C LYS A 141 13.31 -15.65 -24.31
N PHE A 142 12.25 -16.30 -24.81
CA PHE A 142 12.18 -16.82 -26.19
C PHE A 142 11.66 -15.80 -27.23
N LYS A 143 11.48 -14.53 -26.84
CA LYS A 143 10.95 -13.45 -27.70
C LYS A 143 9.67 -13.82 -28.44
N CYS A 144 8.77 -14.54 -27.76
CA CYS A 144 7.51 -15.00 -28.31
C CYS A 144 6.31 -14.51 -27.48
N SER A 145 5.09 -14.93 -27.83
CA SER A 145 3.89 -14.60 -27.07
C SER A 145 3.68 -15.60 -25.90
N PRO A 146 3.10 -15.18 -24.76
CA PRO A 146 2.74 -16.10 -23.68
C PRO A 146 1.77 -17.21 -24.14
N GLY A 147 0.92 -16.91 -25.12
CA GLY A 147 0.04 -17.89 -25.76
C GLY A 147 0.81 -19.00 -26.49
N LEU A 148 1.95 -18.67 -27.14
CA LEU A 148 2.82 -19.67 -27.76
C LEU A 148 3.40 -20.63 -26.72
N ILE A 149 3.85 -20.12 -25.58
CA ILE A 149 4.34 -20.96 -24.47
C ILE A 149 3.23 -21.91 -23.99
N GLY A 150 2.01 -21.40 -23.82
CA GLY A 150 0.86 -22.23 -23.47
C GLY A 150 0.56 -23.34 -24.51
N ASN A 151 0.70 -23.03 -25.81
CA ASN A 151 0.57 -24.03 -26.86
C ASN A 151 1.69 -25.08 -26.80
N ARG A 152 2.94 -24.67 -26.63
CA ARG A 152 4.09 -25.59 -26.54
C ARG A 152 4.02 -26.49 -25.30
N LEU A 153 3.55 -25.96 -24.17
CA LEU A 153 3.29 -26.77 -22.96
C LEU A 153 2.27 -27.89 -23.25
N ARG A 154 1.17 -27.57 -23.96
CA ARG A 154 0.17 -28.57 -24.38
C ARG A 154 0.73 -29.58 -25.39
N GLU A 155 1.41 -29.10 -26.43
CA GLU A 155 2.03 -29.93 -27.48
C GLU A 155 3.02 -30.95 -26.89
N TYR A 156 3.86 -30.51 -25.96
CA TYR A 156 4.83 -31.37 -25.29
C TYR A 156 4.26 -32.18 -24.13
N LYS A 157 2.95 -32.07 -23.87
CA LYS A 157 2.23 -32.73 -22.76
C LYS A 157 2.89 -32.43 -21.40
N ILE A 158 3.36 -31.20 -21.22
CA ILE A 158 3.87 -30.71 -19.93
C ILE A 158 2.65 -30.28 -19.10
N PRO A 159 2.47 -30.80 -17.87
CA PRO A 159 1.32 -30.47 -17.05
C PRO A 159 1.26 -28.97 -16.77
N LEU A 160 0.09 -28.37 -16.98
CA LEU A 160 -0.15 -26.98 -16.64
C LEU A 160 -0.28 -26.85 -15.12
N ARG A 161 0.32 -25.80 -14.56
CA ARG A 161 0.18 -25.48 -13.13
C ARG A 161 -1.29 -25.23 -12.80
N SER A 162 -1.72 -25.72 -11.65
CA SER A 162 -3.04 -25.37 -11.13
C SER A 162 -3.11 -23.88 -10.82
N ILE A 163 -4.32 -23.34 -10.66
CA ILE A 163 -4.52 -21.94 -10.24
C ILE A 163 -3.80 -21.67 -8.91
N GLN A 164 -3.80 -22.64 -8.00
CA GLN A 164 -3.16 -22.52 -6.68
C GLN A 164 -1.63 -22.42 -6.79
N GLU A 165 -1.02 -23.12 -7.72
CA GLU A 165 0.43 -23.06 -7.98
C GLU A 165 0.84 -21.81 -8.77
N ALA A 166 0.00 -21.35 -9.71
CA ALA A 166 0.30 -20.21 -10.56
C ALA A 166 0.14 -18.86 -9.85
N LEU A 167 -0.88 -18.71 -8.99
CA LEU A 167 -1.19 -17.46 -8.29
C LEU A 167 -0.04 -16.87 -7.44
N PRO A 168 0.72 -17.66 -6.64
CA PRO A 168 1.87 -17.15 -5.90
C PRO A 168 2.97 -16.59 -6.81
N LEU A 169 3.17 -17.21 -7.98
CA LEU A 169 4.24 -16.85 -8.93
C LEU A 169 3.87 -15.61 -9.76
N SER A 170 2.58 -15.43 -10.07
CA SER A 170 2.10 -14.25 -10.80
C SER A 170 1.89 -13.02 -9.90
N ASN A 171 1.72 -13.22 -8.60
CA ASN A 171 1.49 -12.15 -7.61
C ASN A 171 2.69 -11.97 -6.68
N ILE A 172 3.92 -12.12 -7.19
CA ILE A 172 5.11 -11.77 -6.42
C ILE A 172 5.02 -10.27 -6.10
N PRO A 173 4.88 -9.89 -4.81
CA PRO A 173 4.80 -8.49 -4.45
C PRO A 173 6.13 -7.80 -4.79
N LYS A 174 6.05 -6.55 -5.28
CA LYS A 174 7.25 -5.75 -5.62
C LYS A 174 8.24 -5.64 -4.44
N TYR A 175 7.73 -5.66 -3.21
CA TYR A 175 8.51 -5.64 -1.99
C TYR A 175 8.28 -6.93 -1.20
N PRO A 176 9.33 -7.50 -0.58
CA PRO A 176 9.20 -8.70 0.23
C PRO A 176 8.22 -8.47 1.40
N ARG A 177 7.54 -9.55 1.78
CA ARG A 177 6.65 -9.59 2.93
C ARG A 177 6.95 -10.83 3.75
N HIS A 178 7.03 -10.66 5.06
CA HIS A 178 7.34 -11.73 5.99
C HIS A 178 6.09 -12.13 6.77
N ASN A 179 6.04 -13.41 7.14
CA ASN A 179 4.97 -13.90 8.01
C ASN A 179 5.10 -13.28 9.40
N PHE A 180 3.98 -13.25 10.09
CA PHE A 180 3.97 -12.90 11.51
C PHE A 180 4.86 -13.88 12.27
N SER A 181 5.67 -13.36 13.20
CA SER A 181 6.67 -14.16 13.95
C SER A 181 6.06 -15.30 14.75
N GLY A 182 4.77 -15.18 15.12
CA GLY A 182 4.09 -16.09 16.04
C GLY A 182 4.20 -15.66 17.51
N ASP A 183 4.93 -14.58 17.81
CA ASP A 183 5.05 -14.05 19.17
C ASP A 183 3.69 -13.56 19.69
N LEU A 184 3.21 -14.17 20.77
CA LEU A 184 1.91 -13.86 21.37
C LEU A 184 1.91 -12.51 22.11
N GLU A 185 3.05 -12.04 22.62
CA GLU A 185 3.13 -10.72 23.27
C GLU A 185 3.01 -9.62 22.22
N GLU A 186 3.71 -9.74 21.09
CA GLU A 186 3.52 -8.85 19.95
C GLU A 186 2.09 -8.95 19.38
N LYS A 187 1.53 -10.16 19.27
CA LYS A 187 0.18 -10.38 18.74
C LYS A 187 -0.85 -9.62 19.55
N THR A 188 -0.79 -9.75 20.88
CA THR A 188 -1.74 -9.12 21.81
C THR A 188 -1.57 -7.61 21.85
N TYR A 189 -0.34 -7.11 21.83
CA TYR A 189 -0.06 -5.69 21.66
C TYR A 189 -0.71 -5.14 20.38
N LEU A 190 -0.54 -5.82 19.24
CA LEU A 190 -1.12 -5.41 17.96
C LEU A 190 -2.67 -5.44 17.99
N ILE A 191 -3.27 -6.42 18.66
CA ILE A 191 -4.73 -6.49 18.85
C ILE A 191 -5.22 -5.29 19.68
N GLY A 192 -4.52 -4.93 20.75
CA GLY A 192 -4.82 -3.75 21.57
C GLY A 192 -4.70 -2.45 20.78
N PHE A 193 -3.56 -2.25 20.09
CA PHE A 193 -3.31 -1.08 19.27
C PHE A 193 -4.31 -0.94 18.10
N ARG A 194 -4.76 -2.08 17.55
CA ARG A 194 -5.80 -2.15 16.52
C ARG A 194 -7.15 -1.58 16.92
N ARG A 195 -7.47 -1.51 18.21
CA ARG A 195 -8.77 -1.00 18.64
C ARG A 195 -8.96 0.49 18.35
N GLY A 196 -7.90 1.28 18.48
CA GLY A 196 -7.91 2.71 18.22
C GLY A 196 -7.38 3.05 16.82
N ASP A 197 -6.15 3.58 16.77
CA ASP A 197 -5.58 4.32 15.63
C ASP A 197 -5.29 3.49 14.37
N LEU A 198 -5.18 2.17 14.48
CA LEU A 198 -4.82 1.32 13.35
C LEU A 198 -6.07 0.85 12.59
N TYR A 199 -6.12 1.10 11.29
CA TYR A 199 -7.10 0.51 10.38
C TYR A 199 -6.52 -0.76 9.74
N ALA A 200 -7.32 -1.83 9.63
CA ALA A 200 -6.92 -3.06 8.98
C ALA A 200 -8.05 -3.66 8.15
N ARG A 201 -7.73 -4.16 6.96
CA ARG A 201 -8.69 -4.83 6.06
C ARG A 201 -8.02 -5.90 5.20
N GLN A 202 -8.82 -6.81 4.68
CA GLN A 202 -8.39 -7.69 3.59
C GLN A 202 -8.39 -6.87 2.27
N ALA A 203 -7.25 -6.78 1.58
CA ALA A 203 -7.17 -6.04 0.31
C ALA A 203 -7.29 -6.94 -0.92
N ARG A 204 -6.75 -8.16 -0.85
CA ARG A 204 -6.85 -9.23 -1.85
C ARG A 204 -6.82 -10.57 -1.12
N SER A 205 -7.08 -11.69 -1.79
CA SER A 205 -7.12 -13.03 -1.17
C SER A 205 -5.91 -13.38 -0.27
N ARG A 206 -4.72 -12.84 -0.55
CA ARG A 206 -3.46 -13.12 0.17
C ARG A 206 -2.83 -11.92 0.88
N THR A 207 -3.52 -10.78 0.95
CA THR A 207 -2.95 -9.53 1.46
C THR A 207 -3.84 -8.90 2.51
N VAL A 208 -3.29 -8.76 3.71
CA VAL A 208 -3.83 -7.89 4.76
C VAL A 208 -3.19 -6.52 4.58
N THR A 209 -4.00 -5.48 4.65
CA THR A 209 -3.50 -4.10 4.63
C THR A 209 -3.76 -3.48 5.99
N VAL A 210 -2.73 -2.87 6.57
CA VAL A 210 -2.83 -2.04 7.76
C VAL A 210 -2.46 -0.61 7.41
N SER A 211 -3.16 0.36 7.97
CA SER A 211 -2.91 1.77 7.72
C SER A 211 -3.31 2.65 8.90
N MET A 212 -2.72 3.83 8.98
CA MET A 212 -3.15 4.90 9.90
C MET A 212 -2.84 6.26 9.30
N SER A 213 -3.49 7.31 9.79
CA SER A 213 -3.09 8.69 9.57
C SER A 213 -2.79 9.38 10.90
N SER A 214 -1.78 10.25 10.89
CA SER A 214 -1.47 11.08 12.04
C SER A 214 -0.64 12.28 11.62
N SER A 215 -0.74 13.37 12.36
CA SER A 215 0.19 14.50 12.30
C SER A 215 1.40 14.34 13.24
N LYS A 216 1.40 13.34 14.13
CA LYS A 216 2.45 13.16 15.13
C LYS A 216 3.56 12.23 14.64
N LYS A 217 4.80 12.74 14.66
CA LYS A 217 6.00 11.97 14.32
C LYS A 217 6.17 10.71 15.18
N ALA A 218 5.87 10.78 16.47
CA ALA A 218 5.98 9.63 17.37
C ALA A 218 5.07 8.46 16.95
N GLN A 219 3.87 8.76 16.41
CA GLN A 219 2.94 7.76 15.90
C GLN A 219 3.48 7.10 14.61
N HIS A 220 4.10 7.90 13.74
CA HIS A 220 4.73 7.41 12.51
C HIS A 220 5.87 6.44 12.79
N GLU A 221 6.75 6.79 13.73
CA GLU A 221 7.86 5.93 14.13
C GLU A 221 7.35 4.65 14.80
N LEU A 222 6.29 4.72 15.62
CA LEU A 222 5.64 3.53 16.16
C LEU A 222 5.14 2.60 15.05
N PHE A 223 4.42 3.12 14.05
CA PHE A 223 3.92 2.30 12.94
C PHE A 223 5.06 1.63 12.16
N LYS A 224 6.13 2.39 11.86
CA LYS A 224 7.33 1.86 11.20
C LYS A 224 7.96 0.73 12.01
N ASN A 225 8.17 0.93 13.31
CA ASN A 225 8.77 -0.06 14.20
C ASN A 225 7.95 -1.36 14.28
N LEU A 226 6.62 -1.26 14.20
CA LEU A 226 5.73 -2.41 14.22
C LEU A 226 5.75 -3.21 12.90
N PHE A 227 5.79 -2.53 11.74
CA PHE A 227 5.49 -3.17 10.47
C PHE A 227 6.63 -3.26 9.45
N LEU A 228 7.71 -2.47 9.57
CA LEU A 228 8.82 -2.51 8.60
C LEU A 228 9.48 -3.89 8.50
N LYS A 229 9.54 -4.64 9.61
CA LYS A 229 10.06 -6.01 9.63
C LYS A 229 9.17 -7.02 8.90
N TYR A 230 7.93 -6.68 8.62
CA TYR A 230 6.95 -7.57 7.99
C TYR A 230 6.57 -7.18 6.57
N GLY A 231 6.75 -5.91 6.20
CA GLY A 231 6.48 -5.45 4.85
C GLY A 231 6.88 -4.00 4.64
N HIS A 232 6.93 -3.61 3.37
CA HIS A 232 7.24 -2.24 3.01
C HIS A 232 6.14 -1.28 3.48
N VAL A 233 6.55 -0.19 4.14
CA VAL A 233 5.68 0.89 4.60
C VAL A 233 5.68 2.01 3.57
N TRP A 234 4.51 2.25 3.00
CA TRP A 234 4.25 3.40 2.13
C TRP A 234 3.84 4.60 2.96
N GLN A 235 4.29 5.78 2.55
CA GLN A 235 3.90 7.05 3.12
C GLN A 235 3.23 7.91 2.05
N GLY A 236 2.14 8.59 2.41
CA GLY A 236 1.45 9.56 1.57
C GLY A 236 0.81 10.65 2.41
N TRP A 237 0.09 11.55 1.74
CA TRP A 237 -0.63 12.65 2.38
C TRP A 237 -2.14 12.41 2.24
N THR A 238 -2.89 12.67 3.30
CA THR A 238 -4.34 12.65 3.31
C THR A 238 -4.88 13.91 3.97
N LYS A 239 -6.07 14.36 3.57
CA LYS A 239 -6.79 15.41 4.31
C LYS A 239 -7.57 14.77 5.46
N ALA A 240 -7.44 15.34 6.65
CA ALA A 240 -8.26 15.02 7.81
C ALA A 240 -9.65 15.68 7.68
N PRO A 241 -10.64 15.28 8.52
CA PRO A 241 -12.00 15.85 8.47
C PRO A 241 -12.06 17.36 8.72
N ASP A 242 -11.05 17.93 9.40
CA ASP A 242 -10.88 19.36 9.64
C ASP A 242 -10.09 20.07 8.54
N GLU A 243 -9.95 19.44 7.37
CA GLU A 243 -9.20 19.88 6.20
C GLU A 243 -7.69 20.03 6.38
N THR A 244 -7.15 19.66 7.55
CA THR A 244 -5.70 19.65 7.78
C THR A 244 -5.04 18.49 7.03
N TRP A 245 -3.78 18.66 6.62
CA TRP A 245 -3.01 17.60 5.97
C TRP A 245 -2.32 16.72 7.00
N GLU A 246 -2.56 15.42 6.92
CA GLU A 246 -1.90 14.42 7.75
C GLU A 246 -1.09 13.46 6.90
N THR A 247 -0.03 12.93 7.48
CA THR A 247 0.71 11.82 6.87
C THR A 247 -0.06 10.52 7.10
N SER A 248 -0.36 9.83 6.01
CA SER A 248 -0.93 8.49 6.01
C SER A 248 0.15 7.45 5.75
N MET A 249 0.13 6.37 6.52
CA MET A 249 1.03 5.22 6.36
C MET A 249 0.23 3.97 6.05
N CYS A 250 0.77 3.13 5.17
CA CYS A 250 0.14 1.88 4.75
C CYS A 250 1.18 0.78 4.61
N CYS A 251 0.88 -0.40 5.12
CA CYS A 251 1.71 -1.59 4.98
C CYS A 251 0.89 -2.76 4.44
N TYR A 252 1.48 -3.51 3.50
CA TYR A 252 0.91 -4.75 2.99
C TYR A 252 1.58 -5.94 3.66
N LEU A 253 0.77 -6.78 4.29
CA LEU A 253 1.18 -7.90 5.11
C LEU A 253 0.67 -9.22 4.52
N ASN A 254 1.28 -10.33 4.94
CA ASN A 254 0.81 -11.67 4.62
C ASN A 254 -0.46 -12.03 5.40
N ASN A 255 -1.18 -13.06 4.97
CA ASN A 255 -2.42 -13.51 5.63
C ASN A 255 -2.23 -14.02 7.06
N THR A 256 -1.01 -14.27 7.51
CA THR A 256 -0.73 -14.56 8.92
C THR A 256 -1.15 -13.43 9.86
N PHE A 257 -1.35 -12.21 9.35
CA PHE A 257 -1.85 -11.04 10.08
C PHE A 257 -3.38 -10.90 10.10
N LYS A 258 -4.14 -11.90 9.61
CA LYS A 258 -5.61 -11.84 9.58
C LYS A 258 -6.24 -11.59 10.95
N PHE A 259 -5.57 -11.98 12.03
CA PHE A 259 -6.03 -11.72 13.40
C PHE A 259 -6.21 -10.23 13.71
N ILE A 260 -5.54 -9.31 12.99
CA ILE A 260 -5.68 -7.85 13.17
C ILE A 260 -6.95 -7.30 12.50
N ILE A 261 -7.54 -8.03 11.56
CA ILE A 261 -8.72 -7.55 10.82
C ILE A 261 -9.95 -7.53 11.73
N ASP A 262 -10.09 -8.53 12.59
CA ASP A 262 -11.25 -8.67 13.47
C ASP A 262 -11.31 -7.51 14.48
N LYS A 263 -12.46 -6.84 14.56
CA LYS A 263 -12.69 -5.70 15.45
C LYS A 263 -13.96 -5.92 16.27
N LYS A 264 -13.86 -6.73 17.31
CA LYS A 264 -14.94 -6.99 18.30
C LYS A 264 -14.74 -6.24 19.60
N ASP A 265 -15.75 -5.56 20.14
CA ASP A 265 -15.69 -4.95 21.49
C ASP A 265 -15.66 -6.06 22.56
N LEU A 266 -14.52 -6.75 22.63
CA LEU A 266 -14.26 -7.88 23.50
C LEU A 266 -12.74 -8.13 23.55
N ILE A 267 -12.21 -8.31 24.75
CA ILE A 267 -10.89 -8.92 24.99
C ILE A 267 -11.09 -10.43 25.05
N GLU A 268 -10.35 -11.18 24.24
CA GLU A 268 -10.44 -12.64 24.19
C GLU A 268 -10.04 -13.27 25.53
N PRO A 269 -10.72 -14.34 26.00
CA PRO A 269 -10.47 -14.92 27.33
C PRO A 269 -9.01 -15.30 27.58
N TRP A 270 -8.33 -15.92 26.60
CA TRP A 270 -6.92 -16.31 26.73
C TRP A 270 -5.97 -15.12 26.95
N ILE A 271 -6.35 -13.91 26.53
CA ILE A 271 -5.60 -12.68 26.81
C ILE A 271 -5.81 -12.26 28.27
N LEU A 272 -7.03 -12.38 28.79
CA LEU A 272 -7.37 -12.03 30.17
C LEU A 272 -6.82 -13.02 31.19
N GLU A 273 -6.73 -14.30 30.84
CA GLU A 273 -6.20 -15.36 31.71
C GLU A 273 -4.71 -15.19 31.99
N ASN A 274 -3.94 -14.68 31.02
CA ASN A 274 -2.50 -14.51 31.15
C ASN A 274 -2.11 -13.04 31.41
N LYS A 275 -1.50 -12.78 32.57
CA LYS A 275 -1.08 -11.43 32.99
C LYS A 275 -0.19 -10.71 31.97
N LYS A 276 0.75 -11.41 31.31
CA LYS A 276 1.66 -10.81 30.32
C LYS A 276 0.93 -10.40 29.06
N TYR A 277 0.03 -11.24 28.58
CA TYR A 277 -0.79 -10.99 27.39
C TYR A 277 -1.79 -9.85 27.63
N PHE A 278 -2.42 -9.82 28.81
CA PHE A 278 -3.24 -8.69 29.21
C PHE A 278 -2.43 -7.39 29.28
N ALA A 279 -1.23 -7.42 29.86
CA ALA A 279 -0.36 -6.24 29.95
C ALA A 279 0.06 -5.73 28.55
N ALA A 280 0.44 -6.63 27.64
CA ALA A 280 0.79 -6.30 26.27
C ALA A 280 -0.40 -5.73 25.49
N PHE A 281 -1.59 -6.35 25.59
CA PHE A 281 -2.83 -5.83 25.03
C PHE A 281 -3.15 -4.44 25.57
N LEU A 282 -3.11 -4.25 26.90
CA LEU A 282 -3.42 -2.98 27.53
C LEU A 282 -2.43 -1.90 27.10
N ALA A 283 -1.14 -2.21 26.99
CA ALA A 283 -0.14 -1.27 26.50
C ALA A 283 -0.40 -0.83 25.05
N GLY A 284 -0.73 -1.77 24.15
CA GLY A 284 -1.13 -1.44 22.78
C GLY A 284 -2.40 -0.58 22.74
N TYR A 285 -3.39 -0.90 23.57
CA TYR A 285 -4.62 -0.13 23.70
C TYR A 285 -4.36 1.29 24.23
N MET A 286 -3.45 1.42 25.21
CA MET A 286 -3.04 2.71 25.80
C MET A 286 -2.20 3.55 24.83
N ASP A 287 -1.39 2.93 23.98
CA ASP A 287 -0.64 3.64 22.94
C ASP A 287 -1.58 4.32 21.94
N ALA A 288 -2.73 3.70 21.65
CA ALA A 288 -3.78 4.27 20.80
C ALA A 288 -4.70 5.26 21.56
N GLU A 289 -5.38 4.79 22.61
CA GLU A 289 -6.51 5.50 23.25
C GLU A 289 -6.16 6.10 24.64
N GLY A 290 -5.01 5.73 25.20
CA GLY A 290 -4.60 6.10 26.55
C GLY A 290 -4.07 7.53 26.66
N SER A 291 -4.04 8.07 27.87
CA SER A 291 -3.46 9.37 28.19
C SER A 291 -2.82 9.35 29.57
N PHE A 292 -1.65 9.95 29.65
CA PHE A 292 -0.89 10.16 30.88
C PHE A 292 -0.78 11.66 31.07
N CYS A 293 -1.44 12.22 32.09
CA CYS A 293 -1.53 13.67 32.26
C CYS A 293 -1.48 14.10 33.73
N ILE A 294 -1.15 15.37 33.95
CA ILE A 294 -1.27 16.04 35.24
C ILE A 294 -2.57 16.85 35.22
N CYS A 295 -3.47 16.59 36.16
CA CYS A 295 -4.73 17.32 36.33
C CYS A 295 -4.80 17.91 37.73
N LYS A 296 -4.93 19.24 37.85
CA LYS A 296 -4.93 19.95 39.15
C LYS A 296 -3.77 19.49 40.05
N SER A 297 -2.56 19.48 39.48
CA SER A 297 -1.30 19.03 40.13
C SER A 297 -1.19 17.53 40.47
N ASN A 298 -2.17 16.71 40.07
CA ASN A 298 -2.17 15.26 40.33
C ASN A 298 -1.96 14.47 39.04
N GLY A 299 -1.07 13.48 39.07
CA GLY A 299 -0.95 12.49 38.01
C GLY A 299 -2.23 11.68 37.82
N VAL A 300 -2.62 11.49 36.58
CA VAL A 300 -3.81 10.73 36.16
C VAL A 300 -3.44 9.88 34.95
N ILE A 301 -3.83 8.60 35.02
CA ILE A 301 -3.85 7.72 33.85
C ILE A 301 -5.31 7.57 33.42
N TYR A 302 -5.59 7.78 32.15
CA TYR A 302 -6.93 7.72 31.60
C TYR A 302 -6.93 6.94 30.28
N VAL A 303 -7.98 6.18 30.03
CA VAL A 303 -8.31 5.66 28.71
C VAL A 303 -9.77 5.92 28.44
N GLY A 304 -10.13 6.23 27.20
CA GLY A 304 -11.54 6.19 26.84
C GLY A 304 -11.80 6.06 25.36
N SER A 305 -12.85 5.30 25.07
CA SER A 305 -13.15 4.76 23.76
C SER A 305 -14.65 4.47 23.67
N GLN A 306 -15.11 4.15 22.47
CA GLN A 306 -16.46 3.64 22.22
C GLN A 306 -16.59 2.13 22.55
N ASP A 307 -15.48 1.47 22.87
CA ASP A 307 -15.41 0.06 23.26
C ASP A 307 -15.88 -0.15 24.72
N LYS A 308 -17.20 -0.16 24.94
CA LYS A 308 -17.79 -0.29 26.28
C LYS A 308 -17.29 -1.55 26.98
N THR A 309 -17.40 -2.69 26.32
CA THR A 309 -17.14 -4.00 26.93
C THR A 309 -15.67 -4.15 27.28
N ILE A 310 -14.76 -3.77 26.38
CA ILE A 310 -13.31 -3.78 26.63
C ILE A 310 -12.97 -2.92 27.84
N ILE A 311 -13.54 -1.71 27.96
CA ILE A 311 -13.25 -0.84 29.11
C ILE A 311 -13.70 -1.47 30.44
N HIS A 312 -14.83 -2.20 30.44
CA HIS A 312 -15.28 -2.92 31.64
C HIS A 312 -14.41 -4.13 31.95
N GLN A 313 -13.99 -4.91 30.94
CA GLN A 313 -13.07 -6.03 31.11
C GLN A 313 -11.70 -5.57 31.62
N ILE A 314 -11.19 -4.43 31.12
CA ILE A 314 -9.96 -3.81 31.63
C ILE A 314 -10.12 -3.50 33.12
N ARG A 315 -11.22 -2.84 33.52
CA ARG A 315 -11.44 -2.53 34.94
C ARG A 315 -11.45 -3.80 35.80
N GLN A 316 -12.23 -4.81 35.40
CA GLN A 316 -12.34 -6.06 36.15
C GLN A 316 -10.97 -6.70 36.34
N LYS A 317 -10.18 -6.79 35.26
CA LYS A 317 -8.84 -7.38 35.33
C LYS A 317 -7.86 -6.53 36.14
N LEU A 318 -7.95 -5.20 36.07
CA LEU A 318 -7.12 -4.32 36.91
C LEU A 318 -7.43 -4.51 38.39
N ILE A 319 -8.71 -4.63 38.77
CA ILE A 319 -9.12 -4.88 40.16
C ILE A 319 -8.62 -6.24 40.64
N GLU A 320 -8.75 -7.28 39.82
CA GLU A 320 -8.20 -8.62 40.09
C GLU A 320 -6.68 -8.57 40.36
N LEU A 321 -5.96 -7.72 39.62
CA LEU A 321 -4.52 -7.49 39.80
C LEU A 321 -4.18 -6.51 40.93
N GLY A 322 -5.14 -6.07 41.74
CA GLY A 322 -4.93 -5.15 42.86
C GLY A 322 -4.63 -3.71 42.45
N ILE A 323 -5.05 -3.32 41.23
CA ILE A 323 -4.97 -1.97 40.67
C ILE A 323 -6.36 -1.34 40.76
N LEU A 324 -6.59 -0.61 41.84
CA LEU A 324 -7.90 -0.06 42.15
C LEU A 324 -8.22 1.15 41.27
N CYS A 325 -9.37 1.11 40.61
CA CYS A 325 -9.88 2.17 39.76
C CYS A 325 -11.41 2.26 39.83
N ARG A 326 -11.93 3.47 39.63
CA ARG A 326 -13.37 3.72 39.68
C ARG A 326 -14.11 3.04 38.52
N PRO A 327 -15.42 2.77 38.64
CA PRO A 327 -16.23 2.27 37.53
C PRO A 327 -16.11 3.14 36.28
N PRO A 328 -16.20 2.55 35.07
CA PRO A 328 -16.20 3.32 33.84
C PRO A 328 -17.40 4.25 33.79
N GLN A 329 -17.20 5.48 33.30
CA GLN A 329 -18.26 6.47 33.17
C GLN A 329 -18.39 6.94 31.74
N ILE A 330 -19.60 7.35 31.34
CA ILE A 330 -19.80 8.00 30.04
C ILE A 330 -19.13 9.38 30.10
N LYS A 331 -18.00 9.52 29.42
CA LYS A 331 -17.31 10.80 29.25
C LYS A 331 -18.07 11.70 28.27
N ARG A 332 -18.63 11.11 27.21
CA ARG A 332 -19.32 11.84 26.16
C ARG A 332 -20.46 10.99 25.58
N LYS A 333 -21.65 11.58 25.48
CA LYS A 333 -22.85 10.90 24.95
C LYS A 333 -22.80 10.79 23.43
N LYS A 334 -23.41 9.74 22.88
CA LYS A 334 -23.69 9.60 21.45
C LYS A 334 -24.40 10.85 20.92
N GLY A 335 -24.08 11.26 19.70
CA GLY A 335 -24.67 12.41 19.02
C GLY A 335 -24.04 13.75 19.38
N THR A 336 -23.13 13.80 20.36
CA THR A 336 -22.42 15.04 20.71
C THR A 336 -21.20 15.26 19.82
N ARG A 337 -20.89 16.53 19.58
CA ARG A 337 -19.73 16.99 18.80
C ARG A 337 -18.52 17.17 19.69
N ASP A 338 -17.34 16.90 19.14
CA ASP A 338 -16.08 17.28 19.76
C ASP A 338 -15.63 18.68 19.32
N ILE A 339 -14.49 19.12 19.86
CA ILE A 339 -13.93 20.45 19.54
C ILE A 339 -13.58 20.63 18.06
N ARG A 340 -13.45 19.53 17.30
CA ARG A 340 -13.18 19.51 15.86
C ARG A 340 -14.47 19.30 15.04
N GLY A 341 -15.64 19.33 15.68
CA GLY A 341 -16.93 19.12 15.03
C GLY A 341 -17.28 17.66 14.74
N THR A 342 -16.45 16.69 15.14
CA THR A 342 -16.70 15.27 14.88
C THR A 342 -17.82 14.74 15.78
N ILE A 343 -18.86 14.17 15.18
CA ILE A 343 -20.01 13.61 15.90
C ILE A 343 -19.68 12.19 16.38
N SER A 344 -19.97 11.91 17.65
CA SER A 344 -19.77 10.57 18.21
C SER A 344 -20.94 9.65 17.89
N ASN A 345 -20.68 8.58 17.12
CA ASN A 345 -21.72 7.60 16.76
C ASN A 345 -22.13 6.67 17.91
N LYS A 346 -21.32 6.57 18.97
CA LYS A 346 -21.59 5.83 20.21
C LYS A 346 -21.18 6.65 21.43
N ASN A 347 -21.62 6.22 22.62
CA ASN A 347 -21.13 6.75 23.88
C ASN A 347 -19.62 6.48 24.00
N ILE A 348 -18.86 7.48 24.45
CA ILE A 348 -17.46 7.31 24.82
C ILE A 348 -17.41 7.03 26.32
N TRP A 349 -16.95 5.84 26.65
CA TRP A 349 -16.69 5.40 28.01
C TRP A 349 -15.27 5.80 28.39
N GLY A 350 -15.08 6.21 29.64
CA GLY A 350 -13.79 6.56 30.20
C GLY A 350 -13.51 5.75 31.45
N LEU A 351 -12.24 5.39 31.63
CA LEU A 351 -11.70 4.80 32.84
C LEU A 351 -10.53 5.67 33.32
N TRP A 352 -10.54 6.02 34.61
CA TRP A 352 -9.53 6.90 35.21
C TRP A 352 -8.91 6.23 36.42
N ILE A 353 -7.58 6.31 36.50
CA ILE A 353 -6.78 5.87 37.65
C ILE A 353 -6.14 7.11 38.27
N HIS A 354 -6.54 7.41 39.51
CA HIS A 354 -6.08 8.56 40.29
C HIS A 354 -5.27 8.17 41.53
N ARG A 355 -5.52 6.97 42.07
CA ARG A 355 -4.84 6.46 43.26
C ARG A 355 -3.36 6.29 42.99
N LYS A 356 -2.51 6.80 43.88
CA LYS A 356 -1.05 6.86 43.67
C LYS A 356 -0.47 5.45 43.55
N ASP A 357 -0.85 4.55 44.44
CA ASP A 357 -0.43 3.14 44.41
C ASP A 357 -0.89 2.42 43.14
N SER A 358 -2.15 2.60 42.75
CA SER A 358 -2.70 2.03 41.51
C SER A 358 -1.99 2.57 40.26
N ILE A 359 -1.64 3.87 40.24
CA ILE A 359 -0.88 4.47 39.13
C ILE A 359 0.48 3.79 39.01
N LEU A 360 1.23 3.65 40.10
CA LEU A 360 2.55 3.02 40.07
C LEU A 360 2.45 1.55 39.63
N LYS A 361 1.52 0.77 40.21
CA LYS A 361 1.28 -0.62 39.82
C LYS A 361 0.89 -0.77 38.35
N LEU A 362 0.07 0.14 37.83
CA LEU A 362 -0.32 0.14 36.42
C LEU A 362 0.87 0.46 35.51
N ILE A 363 1.70 1.43 35.88
CA ILE A 363 2.93 1.76 35.15
C ILE A 363 3.85 0.54 35.12
N ASP A 364 4.08 -0.11 36.25
CA ASP A 364 4.94 -1.30 36.33
C ASP A 364 4.40 -2.45 35.46
N LEU A 365 3.07 -2.60 35.38
CA LEU A 365 2.42 -3.60 34.55
C LEU A 365 2.66 -3.35 33.04
N ILE A 366 2.50 -2.12 32.56
CA ILE A 366 2.47 -1.82 31.10
C ILE A 366 3.79 -1.30 30.54
N ASN A 367 4.70 -0.76 31.37
CA ASN A 367 5.95 -0.15 30.92
C ASN A 367 6.83 -1.07 30.03
N PRO A 368 6.94 -2.39 30.27
CA PRO A 368 7.68 -3.28 29.40
C PRO A 368 7.12 -3.34 27.96
N TYR A 369 5.84 -3.03 27.79
CA TYR A 369 5.10 -3.23 26.54
C TYR A 369 4.71 -1.93 25.84
N LEU A 370 4.75 -0.79 26.53
CA LEU A 370 4.36 0.52 25.99
C LEU A 370 5.42 1.02 24.99
N LYS A 371 5.04 1.30 23.74
CA LYS A 371 6.00 1.61 22.66
C LYS A 371 5.91 3.04 22.16
N HIS A 372 4.79 3.75 22.33
CA HIS A 372 4.67 5.12 21.83
C HIS A 372 5.52 6.10 22.65
N ALA A 373 6.46 6.78 21.99
CA ALA A 373 7.42 7.67 22.66
C ALA A 373 6.76 8.76 23.52
N ASP A 374 5.77 9.49 23.00
CA ASP A 374 5.08 10.53 23.78
C ASP A 374 4.32 9.96 24.99
N LYS A 375 3.74 8.75 24.87
CA LYS A 375 3.03 8.10 25.97
C LYS A 375 4.00 7.66 27.05
N ARG A 376 5.16 7.09 26.67
CA ARG A 376 6.26 6.78 27.59
C ARG A 376 6.74 8.04 28.33
N LYS A 377 6.93 9.16 27.61
CA LYS A 377 7.28 10.44 28.25
C LYS A 377 6.22 10.92 29.24
N GLY A 378 4.94 10.88 28.86
CA GLY A 378 3.83 11.24 29.73
C GLY A 378 3.74 10.33 30.97
N MET A 379 3.98 9.03 30.78
CA MET A 379 4.02 8.04 31.85
C MET A 379 5.12 8.34 32.87
N GLU A 380 6.33 8.68 32.42
CA GLU A 380 7.42 9.08 33.33
C GLU A 380 7.10 10.37 34.09
N ILE A 381 6.47 11.35 33.45
CA ILE A 381 6.02 12.58 34.12
C ILE A 381 5.00 12.25 35.23
N VAL A 382 4.02 11.39 34.93
CA VAL A 382 3.02 10.95 35.91
C VAL A 382 3.68 10.17 37.05
N LYS A 383 4.62 9.26 36.73
CA LYS A 383 5.38 8.49 37.72
C LYS A 383 6.13 9.41 38.68
N ASN A 384 6.90 10.36 38.14
CA ASN A 384 7.68 11.31 38.93
C ASN A 384 6.78 12.20 39.80
N ASN A 385 5.65 12.67 39.27
CA ASN A 385 4.66 13.42 40.06
C ASN A 385 4.15 12.61 41.26
N VAL A 386 3.85 11.32 41.06
CA VAL A 386 3.39 10.46 42.16
C VAL A 386 4.49 10.25 43.20
N LEU A 387 5.73 9.99 42.78
CA LEU A 387 6.87 9.81 43.67
C LEU A 387 7.17 11.07 44.49
N GLU A 388 7.16 12.24 43.86
CA GLU A 388 7.36 13.52 44.54
C GLU A 388 6.25 13.79 45.57
N ARG A 389 4.99 13.56 45.20
CA ARG A 389 3.85 13.72 46.12
C ARG A 389 3.88 12.72 47.28
N ASN A 390 4.46 11.54 47.09
CA ASN A 390 4.67 10.58 48.18
C ASN A 390 5.76 11.04 49.14
N ARG A 391 6.82 11.68 48.64
CA ARG A 391 7.84 12.30 49.50
C ARG A 391 7.28 13.48 50.30
N LYS A 392 6.49 14.35 49.64
CA LYS A 392 5.98 15.59 50.26
C LYS A 392 4.81 15.38 51.23
N TYR A 393 3.90 14.45 50.93
CA TYR A 393 2.65 14.29 51.66
C TYR A 393 2.45 12.88 52.22
N ASN A 394 3.53 12.11 52.34
CA ASN A 394 3.51 10.67 52.64
C ASN A 394 2.66 9.86 51.64
N ASN A 395 2.60 8.55 51.86
CA ASN A 395 1.88 7.61 50.99
C ASN A 395 0.34 7.64 51.21
N GLN A 396 -0.24 8.81 51.53
CA GLN A 396 -1.68 8.96 51.69
C GLN A 396 -2.39 8.74 50.35
N GLN A 397 -3.29 7.76 50.30
CA GLN A 397 -4.08 7.40 49.12
C GLN A 397 -5.39 8.19 49.02
N ASP A 398 -5.92 8.32 47.80
CA ASP A 398 -7.28 8.83 47.60
C ASP A 398 -8.31 7.82 48.13
N ARG A 399 -9.05 8.23 49.16
CA ARG A 399 -10.05 7.41 49.85
C ARG A 399 -11.48 7.61 49.34
N ARG A 400 -11.71 8.51 48.37
CA ARG A 400 -13.06 8.91 47.92
C ARG A 400 -13.95 7.75 47.49
N TYR A 401 -13.36 6.66 46.98
CA TYR A 401 -14.08 5.51 46.47
C TYR A 401 -14.02 4.28 47.40
N TYR A 402 -13.52 4.40 48.63
CA TYR A 402 -13.38 3.24 49.54
C TYR A 402 -14.73 2.59 49.85
N LYS A 403 -15.74 3.40 50.18
CA LYS A 403 -17.11 2.89 50.43
C LYS A 403 -17.65 2.10 49.24
N LEU A 404 -17.39 2.59 48.03
CA LEU A 404 -17.80 1.91 46.80
C LEU A 404 -17.06 0.58 46.62
N TYR A 405 -15.74 0.56 46.82
CA TYR A 405 -14.94 -0.67 46.72
C TYR A 405 -15.41 -1.73 47.72
N LEU A 406 -15.66 -1.34 48.98
CA LEU A 406 -16.18 -2.26 50.00
C LEU A 406 -17.56 -2.82 49.62
N ASN A 407 -18.47 -1.97 49.11
CA ASN A 407 -19.79 -2.41 48.65
C ASN A 407 -19.72 -3.37 47.45
N GLU A 408 -18.69 -3.26 46.61
CA GLU A 408 -18.42 -4.18 45.50
C GLU A 408 -17.62 -5.43 45.93
N GLY A 409 -17.32 -5.59 47.22
CA GLY A 409 -16.52 -6.71 47.73
C GLY A 409 -15.02 -6.63 47.38
N ILE A 410 -14.53 -5.46 46.99
CA ILE A 410 -13.14 -5.24 46.58
C ILE A 410 -12.25 -4.99 47.80
N LYS A 411 -11.18 -5.78 47.94
CA LYS A 411 -10.16 -5.61 48.97
C LYS A 411 -9.32 -4.35 48.69
N ILE A 412 -9.20 -3.47 49.69
CA ILE A 412 -8.58 -2.13 49.58
C ILE A 412 -7.09 -2.11 49.92
#